data_AF-A0A535J8R5-F1
#
_entry.id   AF-A0A535J8R5-F1
#
_cell.length_a   1.000
_cell.length_b   1.000
_cell.length_c   1.000
_cell.angle_alpha   90.00
_cell.angle_beta   90.00
_cell.angle_gamma   90.00
#
_symmetry.space_group_name_H-M   'P 1'
#
loop_
_entity.id
_entity.type
_entity.pdbx_description
1 polymer ?
#
loop_
_entity_poly.entity_id
_entity_poly.type
_entity_poly.pdbx_seq_one_letter_code
_entity_poly.pdbx_strand_id
1 'polypeptide(L)'
;MTSTTGIMGDPSKRYLWAVAVSGDVWPNYRIPVSFGHPFITSPTPYPPYRWGIFLVEAVPAQLFGVGDAGVTEAWPSEFDKLPNHPVTAFVQPSPTPRLAPIAVGIQQPLATSAVMKLSAEVRRIDRIEAKLMTWREYLASGDPGAYKPATADDSAPVWIVAVAGEIVPQFGHGVTFNWGVFEIDGTDGGITSLTARNDGPWPALLDALPDHPAAAP
;
A
#
# COMPACT_ATOMS: atom_id res chain seq x y z
N MET A 1 19.48 16.12 -18.38
CA MET A 1 19.75 14.85 -17.67
C MET A 1 18.45 14.07 -17.66
N THR A 2 18.34 13.07 -18.54
CA THR A 2 17.15 12.20 -18.65
C THR A 2 17.20 11.17 -17.54
N SER A 3 16.42 11.40 -16.47
CA SER A 3 16.19 10.39 -15.44
C SER A 3 15.20 9.38 -16.01
N THR A 4 15.70 8.25 -16.50
CA THR A 4 14.85 7.13 -16.88
C THR A 4 14.43 6.43 -15.59
N THR A 5 13.25 6.74 -15.08
CA THR A 5 12.66 5.97 -13.97
C THR A 5 12.28 4.60 -14.52
N GLY A 6 13.16 3.62 -14.32
CA GLY A 6 12.93 2.25 -14.75
C GLY A 6 11.80 1.62 -13.93
N ILE A 7 10.86 0.97 -14.62
CA ILE A 7 9.86 0.11 -13.99
C ILE A 7 10.57 -1.16 -13.52
N MET A 8 10.53 -1.47 -12.22
CA MET A 8 11.03 -2.75 -11.70
C MET A 8 9.96 -3.84 -11.87
N GLY A 9 10.28 -4.89 -12.64
CA GLY A 9 9.41 -6.04 -12.89
C GLY A 9 9.39 -6.47 -14.35
N ASP A 10 8.69 -7.56 -14.66
CA ASP A 10 8.48 -8.02 -16.03
C ASP A 10 7.40 -7.14 -16.72
N PRO A 11 7.77 -6.27 -17.69
CA PRO A 11 6.83 -5.36 -18.34
C PRO A 11 5.80 -6.12 -19.20
N SER A 12 6.07 -7.36 -19.60
CA SER A 12 5.12 -8.18 -20.36
C SER A 12 3.95 -8.72 -19.51
N LYS A 13 4.02 -8.55 -18.18
CA LYS A 13 3.04 -9.07 -17.22
C LYS A 13 2.25 -7.99 -16.51
N ARG A 14 2.46 -6.71 -16.84
CA ARG A 14 1.76 -5.59 -16.21
C ARG A 14 0.85 -4.89 -17.20
N TYR A 15 -0.44 -4.91 -16.90
CA TYR A 15 -1.43 -4.09 -17.59
C TYR A 15 -1.47 -2.73 -16.88
N LEU A 16 -1.22 -1.65 -17.62
CA LEU A 16 -1.20 -0.28 -17.08
C LEU A 16 -2.25 0.56 -17.78
N TRP A 17 -2.92 1.41 -17.01
CA TRP A 17 -3.66 2.55 -17.53
C TRP A 17 -2.79 3.78 -17.38
N ALA A 18 -2.64 4.54 -18.46
CA ALA A 18 -2.23 5.93 -18.37
C ALA A 18 -3.50 6.78 -18.25
N VAL A 19 -3.54 7.66 -17.25
CA VAL A 19 -4.68 8.57 -16.99
C VAL A 19 -4.18 9.99 -17.01
N ALA A 20 -4.62 10.80 -17.98
CA ALA A 20 -4.36 12.23 -18.00
C ALA A 20 -5.50 13.01 -17.34
N VAL A 21 -5.14 13.98 -16.50
CA VAL A 21 -6.07 14.91 -15.84
C VAL A 21 -5.62 16.33 -16.16
N SER A 22 -6.53 17.18 -16.64
CA SER A 22 -6.32 18.62 -16.81
C SER A 22 -6.97 19.42 -15.69
N GLY A 23 -6.38 20.56 -15.35
CA GLY A 23 -6.82 21.45 -14.28
C GLY A 23 -5.71 21.73 -13.30
N ASP A 24 -6.03 22.37 -12.17
CA ASP A 24 -5.04 22.65 -11.13
C ASP A 24 -4.66 21.35 -10.40
N VAL A 25 -3.59 20.71 -10.87
CA VAL A 25 -3.00 19.50 -10.31
C VAL A 25 -1.90 19.91 -9.34
N TRP A 26 -2.18 19.77 -8.05
CA TRP A 26 -1.22 20.12 -7.00
C TRP A 26 -0.21 19.00 -6.81
N PRO A 27 1.11 19.28 -6.90
CA PRO A 27 2.12 18.31 -6.51
C PRO A 27 1.96 18.05 -5.02
N ASN A 28 1.50 16.85 -4.67
CA ASN A 28 1.28 16.55 -3.28
C ASN A 28 2.10 15.37 -2.79
N TYR A 29 3.07 15.74 -1.96
CA TYR A 29 3.30 15.05 -0.70
C TYR A 29 2.18 15.28 0.35
N ARG A 30 1.00 15.86 0.04
CA ARG A 30 -0.23 15.76 0.87
C ARG A 30 -1.49 16.41 0.27
N ILE A 31 -2.41 15.60 -0.30
CA ILE A 31 -3.89 15.65 -0.24
C ILE A 31 -4.46 14.87 -1.44
N PRO A 32 -5.20 13.76 -1.22
CA PRO A 32 -6.00 13.09 -2.24
C PRO A 32 -7.18 13.96 -2.68
N VAL A 33 -7.62 13.79 -3.93
CA VAL A 33 -8.96 14.23 -4.37
C VAL A 33 -10.00 13.46 -3.54
N SER A 34 -10.78 14.15 -2.71
CA SER A 34 -11.95 13.57 -2.04
C SER A 34 -13.22 13.93 -2.79
N PHE A 35 -14.13 12.96 -2.94
CA PHE A 35 -15.53 13.24 -3.20
C PHE A 35 -16.23 13.40 -1.84
N GLY A 36 -16.42 14.64 -1.37
CA GLY A 36 -17.00 14.95 -0.06
C GLY A 36 -16.54 16.30 0.52
N HIS A 37 -16.93 16.59 1.78
CA HIS A 37 -16.74 17.90 2.43
C HIS A 37 -15.28 18.42 2.38
N PRO A 38 -15.07 19.74 2.18
CA PRO A 38 -13.74 20.32 2.00
C PRO A 38 -12.98 20.52 3.31
N PHE A 39 -11.65 20.37 3.27
CA PHE A 39 -10.74 20.69 4.38
C PHE A 39 -10.02 22.04 4.16
N ILE A 40 -9.65 22.70 5.27
CA ILE A 40 -8.98 24.00 5.31
C ILE A 40 -7.47 23.85 5.05
N THR A 41 -6.91 24.75 4.25
CA THR A 41 -5.64 24.68 3.50
C THR A 41 -4.42 25.25 4.24
N SER A 42 -3.24 24.67 3.98
CA SER A 42 -1.98 25.43 3.82
C SER A 42 -1.33 25.02 2.49
N PRO A 43 -1.14 25.93 1.52
CA PRO A 43 -0.60 25.57 0.20
C PRO A 43 0.90 25.25 0.27
N THR A 44 1.33 24.30 -0.55
CA THR A 44 2.75 24.09 -0.86
C THR A 44 3.29 25.31 -1.64
N PRO A 45 4.59 25.64 -1.54
CA PRO A 45 5.15 26.85 -2.16
C PRO A 45 5.31 26.76 -3.69
N TYR A 46 4.85 25.68 -4.32
CA TYR A 46 4.95 25.46 -5.77
C TYR A 46 3.64 25.82 -6.47
N PRO A 47 3.68 26.48 -7.65
CA PRO A 47 2.46 26.68 -8.44
C PRO A 47 1.86 25.33 -8.86
N PRO A 48 0.53 25.21 -9.01
CA PRO A 48 -0.09 23.98 -9.48
C PRO A 48 0.36 23.66 -10.91
N TYR A 49 0.47 22.37 -11.22
CA TYR A 49 0.52 21.92 -12.60
C TYR A 49 -0.84 22.12 -13.25
N ARG A 50 -0.85 22.38 -14.56
CA ARG A 50 -2.09 22.50 -15.35
C ARG A 50 -2.62 21.15 -15.83
N TRP A 51 -1.81 20.11 -15.71
CA TRP A 51 -2.19 18.71 -15.94
C TRP A 51 -1.18 17.74 -15.31
N GLY A 52 -1.60 16.48 -15.15
CA GLY A 52 -0.73 15.36 -14.78
C GLY A 52 -1.11 14.06 -15.51
N ILE A 53 -0.12 13.23 -15.83
CA ILE A 53 -0.31 11.85 -16.30
C ILE A 53 0.01 10.90 -15.15
N PHE A 54 -0.93 10.04 -14.82
CA PHE A 54 -0.83 9.04 -13.77
C PHE A 54 -0.77 7.65 -14.38
N LEU A 55 0.13 6.82 -13.88
CA LEU A 55 0.20 5.41 -14.23
C LEU A 55 -0.54 4.63 -13.15
N VAL A 56 -1.50 3.81 -13.56
CA VAL A 56 -2.34 3.00 -12.68
C VAL A 56 -2.20 1.54 -13.10
N GLU A 57 -1.89 0.65 -12.16
CA GLU A 57 -1.93 -0.79 -12.45
C GLU A 57 -3.37 -1.22 -12.70
N ALA A 58 -3.65 -1.84 -13.85
CA ALA A 58 -5.01 -2.26 -14.20
C ALA A 58 -5.58 -3.33 -13.25
N VAL A 59 -4.68 -4.09 -12.61
CA VAL A 59 -4.97 -5.06 -11.56
C VAL A 59 -3.83 -4.91 -10.57
N PRO A 60 -4.00 -4.28 -9.39
CA PRO A 60 -5.24 -4.14 -8.60
C PRO A 60 -5.94 -2.75 -8.63
N ALA A 61 -5.82 -1.94 -9.69
CA ALA A 61 -6.33 -0.56 -9.75
C ALA A 61 -5.64 0.41 -8.75
N GLN A 62 -4.37 0.16 -8.45
CA GLN A 62 -3.56 1.03 -7.60
C GLN A 62 -2.75 2.03 -8.42
N LEU A 63 -2.60 3.24 -7.88
CA LEU A 63 -1.72 4.25 -8.47
C LEU A 63 -0.27 3.74 -8.38
N PHE A 64 0.32 3.52 -9.55
CA PHE A 64 1.71 3.07 -9.69
C PHE A 64 2.69 4.25 -9.58
N GLY A 65 2.34 5.40 -10.14
CA GLY A 65 3.18 6.60 -10.08
C GLY A 65 2.69 7.75 -10.95
N VAL A 66 3.43 8.85 -10.91
CA VAL A 66 3.26 9.99 -11.83
C VAL A 66 4.18 9.77 -13.02
N GLY A 67 3.61 9.70 -14.21
CA GLY A 67 4.35 9.56 -15.46
C GLY A 67 4.96 10.89 -15.92
N ASP A 68 4.16 11.96 -15.87
CA ASP A 68 4.59 13.32 -16.26
C ASP A 68 3.63 14.39 -15.72
N ALA A 69 4.04 15.66 -15.71
CA ALA A 69 3.20 16.81 -15.36
C ALA A 69 3.70 18.11 -16.01
N GLY A 70 2.78 19.01 -16.39
CA GLY A 70 3.11 20.25 -17.10
C GLY A 70 2.43 21.49 -16.53
N VAL A 71 3.11 22.64 -16.61
CA VAL A 71 2.64 23.93 -16.06
C VAL A 71 2.20 24.94 -17.14
N THR A 72 2.54 24.70 -18.40
CA THR A 72 2.37 25.67 -19.51
C THR A 72 1.09 25.40 -20.31
N GLU A 73 0.97 24.19 -20.84
CA GLU A 73 -0.14 23.72 -21.64
C GLU A 73 -1.32 23.24 -20.79
N ALA A 74 -2.53 23.20 -21.38
CA ALA A 74 -3.75 22.78 -20.67
C ALA A 74 -3.98 21.26 -20.70
N TRP A 75 -3.26 20.53 -21.57
CA TRP A 75 -3.38 19.10 -21.77
C TRP A 75 -2.02 18.52 -22.22
N PRO A 76 -1.63 17.31 -21.76
CA PRO A 76 -0.41 16.68 -22.21
C PRO A 76 -0.51 16.13 -23.63
N SER A 77 0.08 16.82 -24.61
CA SER A 77 0.06 16.32 -26.01
C SER A 77 0.77 14.97 -26.20
N GLU A 78 1.68 14.61 -25.29
CA GLU A 78 2.33 13.30 -25.27
C GLU A 78 1.36 12.17 -24.90
N PHE A 79 0.30 12.45 -24.13
CA PHE A 79 -0.73 11.47 -23.80
C PHE A 79 -1.48 10.99 -25.04
N ASP A 80 -1.78 11.90 -25.97
CA ASP A 80 -2.50 11.59 -27.20
C ASP A 80 -1.69 10.69 -28.15
N LYS A 81 -0.37 10.62 -27.95
CA LYS A 81 0.53 9.75 -28.72
C LYS A 81 0.63 8.33 -28.13
N LEU A 82 0.08 8.10 -26.95
CA LEU A 82 0.14 6.79 -26.33
C LEU A 82 -0.73 5.78 -27.12
N PRO A 83 -0.25 4.55 -27.32
CA PRO A 83 -1.04 3.53 -27.97
C PRO A 83 -2.26 3.18 -27.12
N ASN A 84 -3.45 3.42 -27.66
CA ASN A 84 -4.68 2.92 -27.08
C ASN A 84 -4.96 1.51 -27.61
N HIS A 85 -4.70 0.51 -26.78
CA HIS A 85 -4.98 -0.87 -27.15
C HIS A 85 -6.48 -1.15 -27.00
N PRO A 86 -7.12 -1.87 -27.95
CA PRO A 86 -8.50 -2.28 -27.79
C PRO A 86 -8.62 -3.10 -26.50
N VAL A 87 -9.64 -2.78 -25.70
CA VAL A 87 -9.94 -3.52 -24.46
C VAL A 87 -10.16 -4.97 -24.85
N THR A 88 -9.24 -5.86 -24.48
CA THR A 88 -9.50 -7.29 -24.51
C THR A 88 -10.67 -7.56 -23.57
N ALA A 89 -11.55 -8.49 -23.94
CA ALA A 89 -12.68 -8.88 -23.10
C ALA A 89 -12.20 -9.04 -21.65
N PHE A 90 -12.91 -8.42 -20.70
CA PHE A 90 -12.56 -8.47 -19.29
C PHE A 90 -12.30 -9.93 -18.90
N VAL A 91 -11.02 -10.25 -18.69
CA VAL A 91 -10.66 -11.54 -18.11
C VAL A 91 -11.05 -11.39 -16.65
N GLN A 92 -12.21 -11.93 -16.28
CA GLN A 92 -12.49 -12.15 -14.87
C GLN A 92 -11.25 -12.87 -14.32
N PRO A 93 -10.55 -12.31 -13.31
CA PRO A 93 -9.55 -13.10 -12.62
C PRO A 93 -10.27 -14.40 -12.22
N SER A 94 -9.65 -15.55 -12.52
CA SER A 94 -10.11 -16.84 -11.99
C SER A 94 -10.47 -16.59 -10.53
N PRO A 95 -11.70 -16.87 -10.07
CA PRO A 95 -12.13 -16.46 -8.75
C PRO A 95 -11.16 -17.07 -7.74
N THR A 96 -10.25 -16.25 -7.22
CA THR A 96 -9.64 -16.51 -5.93
C THR A 96 -10.83 -16.78 -5.01
N PRO A 97 -10.85 -17.91 -4.27
CA PRO A 97 -11.94 -18.19 -3.35
C PRO A 97 -12.21 -16.93 -2.56
N ARG A 98 -13.40 -16.34 -2.74
CA ARG A 98 -13.71 -15.05 -2.12
C ARG A 98 -13.78 -15.32 -0.63
N LEU A 99 -12.72 -14.93 0.07
CA LEU A 99 -12.66 -15.05 1.52
C LEU A 99 -13.82 -14.27 2.13
N ALA A 100 -14.42 -14.85 3.17
CA ALA A 100 -15.56 -14.23 3.84
C ALA A 100 -15.13 -12.89 4.45
N PRO A 101 -15.93 -11.82 4.32
CA PRO A 101 -15.61 -10.55 4.95
C PRO A 101 -15.47 -10.69 6.47
N ILE A 102 -14.50 -10.01 7.04
CA ILE A 102 -14.27 -9.95 8.49
C ILE A 102 -14.67 -8.57 9.00
N ALA A 103 -15.46 -8.52 10.07
CA ALA A 103 -15.79 -7.27 10.75
C ALA A 103 -14.57 -6.71 11.48
N VAL A 104 -14.29 -5.43 11.28
CA VAL A 104 -13.13 -4.74 11.86
C VAL A 104 -13.56 -3.41 12.48
N GLY A 105 -12.91 -3.01 13.57
CA GLY A 105 -13.04 -1.67 14.13
C GLY A 105 -12.09 -0.66 13.46
N ILE A 106 -11.00 -1.13 12.84
CA ILE A 106 -10.08 -0.29 12.06
C ILE A 106 -9.90 -0.79 10.62
N GLN A 107 -9.91 0.14 9.67
CA GLN A 107 -9.71 -0.13 8.24
C GLN A 107 -8.22 -0.15 7.87
N GLN A 108 -7.89 -0.79 6.74
CA GLN A 108 -6.51 -0.95 6.25
C GLN A 108 -5.68 0.36 6.28
N PRO A 109 -6.18 1.53 5.83
CA PRO A 109 -5.38 2.76 5.85
C PRO A 109 -4.97 3.19 7.27
N LEU A 110 -5.79 2.91 8.28
CA LEU A 110 -5.48 3.21 9.67
C LEU A 110 -4.42 2.26 10.22
N ALA A 111 -4.51 0.96 9.90
CA ALA A 111 -3.50 -0.04 10.27
C ALA A 111 -2.12 0.32 9.69
N THR A 112 -2.06 0.61 8.38
CA THR A 112 -0.82 1.05 7.71
C THR A 112 -0.29 2.36 8.31
N SER A 113 -1.18 3.32 8.60
CA SER A 113 -0.79 4.59 9.21
C SER A 113 -0.21 4.43 10.62
N ALA A 114 -0.66 3.42 11.39
CA ALA A 114 -0.10 3.15 12.72
C ALA A 114 1.38 2.78 12.62
N VAL A 115 1.75 1.93 11.66
CA VAL A 115 3.16 1.55 11.41
C VAL A 115 3.98 2.73 10.91
N MET A 116 3.45 3.53 9.98
CA MET A 116 4.16 4.70 9.45
C MET A 116 4.46 5.76 10.51
N LYS A 117 3.68 5.82 11.60
CA LYS A 117 3.91 6.74 12.73
C LYS A 117 5.03 6.28 13.66
N LEU A 118 5.48 5.03 13.57
CA LEU A 118 6.59 4.50 14.37
C LEU A 118 7.95 4.97 13.84
N SER A 119 8.17 6.28 13.70
CA SER A 119 9.39 6.83 13.10
C SER A 119 10.68 6.50 13.86
N ALA A 120 10.57 6.09 15.13
CA ALA A 120 11.71 5.60 15.91
C ALA A 120 12.14 4.18 15.49
N GLU A 121 11.18 3.35 15.05
CA GLU A 121 11.38 1.95 14.70
C GLU A 121 11.41 1.70 13.20
N VAL A 122 10.79 2.56 12.40
CA VAL A 122 10.73 2.48 10.94
C VAL A 122 11.41 3.73 10.39
N ARG A 123 12.68 3.59 9.99
CA ARG A 123 13.50 4.70 9.50
C ARG A 123 13.36 4.93 8.01
N ARG A 124 13.15 3.85 7.26
CA ARG A 124 12.93 3.87 5.81
C ARG A 124 11.90 2.82 5.42
N ILE A 125 11.01 3.17 4.51
CA ILE A 125 10.00 2.28 3.93
C ILE A 125 10.26 2.22 2.42
N ASP A 126 10.65 1.05 1.94
CA ASP A 126 10.83 0.75 0.51
C ASP A 126 9.56 0.10 -0.06
N ARG A 127 8.85 -0.70 0.77
CA ARG A 127 7.56 -1.34 0.45
C ARG A 127 6.75 -1.51 1.73
N ILE A 128 5.44 -1.35 1.65
CA ILE A 128 4.50 -1.63 2.75
C ILE A 128 3.23 -2.30 2.22
N GLU A 129 2.80 -3.39 2.85
CA GLU A 129 1.56 -4.09 2.51
C GLU A 129 0.85 -4.56 3.78
N ALA A 130 -0.47 -4.61 3.72
CA ALA A 130 -1.30 -5.01 4.85
C ALA A 130 -2.33 -6.04 4.38
N LYS A 131 -2.42 -7.17 5.10
CA LYS A 131 -3.41 -8.23 4.88
C LYS A 131 -4.31 -8.40 6.10
N LEU A 132 -5.60 -8.62 5.89
CA LEU A 132 -6.57 -8.90 6.95
C LEU A 132 -6.83 -10.40 7.06
N MET A 133 -6.80 -10.93 8.27
CA MET A 133 -7.16 -12.32 8.55
C MET A 133 -7.59 -12.48 10.01
N THR A 134 -7.88 -13.71 10.42
CA THR A 134 -8.07 -14.07 11.83
C THR A 134 -6.75 -14.49 12.47
N TRP A 135 -6.65 -14.37 13.80
CA TRP A 135 -5.49 -14.89 14.53
C TRP A 135 -5.25 -16.38 14.30
N ARG A 136 -6.32 -17.18 14.19
CA ARG A 136 -6.23 -18.61 13.86
C ARG A 136 -5.53 -18.85 12.52
N GLU A 137 -5.86 -18.07 11.50
CA GLU A 137 -5.24 -18.19 10.17
C GLU A 137 -3.78 -17.75 10.22
N TYR A 138 -3.47 -16.68 10.96
CA TYR A 138 -2.09 -16.24 11.10
C TYR A 138 -1.22 -17.25 11.86
N LEU A 139 -1.71 -17.84 12.95
CA LEU A 139 -1.02 -18.90 13.68
C LEU A 139 -0.85 -20.18 12.84
N ALA A 140 -1.81 -20.47 11.95
CA ALA A 140 -1.72 -21.59 11.02
C ALA A 140 -0.68 -21.39 9.90
N SER A 141 -0.13 -20.18 9.74
CA SER A 141 0.93 -19.91 8.75
C SER A 141 2.23 -20.67 9.02
N GLY A 142 2.45 -21.11 10.27
CA GLY A 142 3.67 -21.75 10.70
C GLY A 142 4.86 -20.80 10.85
N ASP A 143 4.65 -19.48 10.81
CA ASP A 143 5.70 -18.51 11.12
C ASP A 143 6.09 -18.61 12.60
N PRO A 144 7.37 -18.90 12.94
CA PRO A 144 7.83 -18.93 14.33
C PRO A 144 7.74 -17.56 15.02
N GLY A 145 7.56 -16.46 14.26
CA GLY A 145 7.33 -15.12 14.78
C GLY A 145 5.86 -14.79 15.09
N ALA A 146 4.90 -15.62 14.63
CA ALA A 146 3.48 -15.33 14.81
C ALA A 146 3.09 -15.44 16.28
N TYR A 147 2.65 -14.32 16.87
CA TYR A 147 2.31 -14.25 18.29
C TYR A 147 0.92 -13.66 18.52
N LYS A 148 -0.03 -14.48 18.97
CA LYS A 148 -1.34 -13.99 19.41
C LYS A 148 -1.29 -13.56 20.88
N PRO A 149 -1.75 -12.35 21.24
CA PRO A 149 -1.98 -11.97 22.64
C PRO A 149 -2.91 -12.96 23.35
N ALA A 150 -2.61 -13.28 24.61
CA ALA A 150 -3.41 -14.24 25.39
C ALA A 150 -4.89 -13.81 25.56
N THR A 151 -5.17 -12.51 25.46
CA THR A 151 -6.50 -11.92 25.59
C THR A 151 -7.31 -11.95 24.30
N ALA A 152 -6.68 -12.19 23.14
CA ALA A 152 -7.36 -12.18 21.85
C ALA A 152 -8.03 -13.54 21.55
N ASP A 153 -9.24 -13.50 21.00
CA ASP A 153 -9.92 -14.71 20.47
C ASP A 153 -9.22 -15.19 19.19
N ASP A 154 -9.23 -16.50 18.94
CA ASP A 154 -8.70 -17.10 17.70
C ASP A 154 -9.39 -16.56 16.44
N SER A 155 -10.67 -16.22 16.56
CA SER A 155 -11.49 -15.64 15.49
C SER A 155 -11.38 -14.13 15.39
N ALA A 156 -10.69 -13.46 16.31
CA ALA A 156 -10.57 -12.01 16.29
C ALA A 156 -9.75 -11.53 15.07
N PRO A 157 -10.12 -10.37 14.49
CA PRO A 157 -9.44 -9.83 13.32
C PRO A 157 -8.03 -9.35 13.66
N VAL A 158 -7.09 -9.58 12.76
CA VAL A 158 -5.73 -9.05 12.83
C VAL A 158 -5.31 -8.52 11.46
N TRP A 159 -4.72 -7.33 11.46
CA TRP A 159 -3.99 -6.78 10.33
C TRP A 159 -2.52 -7.17 10.45
N ILE A 160 -2.02 -7.86 9.43
CA ILE A 160 -0.59 -8.19 9.29
C ILE A 160 0.01 -7.18 8.33
N VAL A 161 0.81 -6.25 8.86
CA VAL A 161 1.42 -5.16 8.10
C VAL A 161 2.91 -5.42 7.93
N ALA A 162 3.33 -5.78 6.73
CA ALA A 162 4.74 -5.95 6.39
C ALA A 162 5.34 -4.65 5.87
N VAL A 163 6.56 -4.37 6.29
CA VAL A 163 7.39 -3.27 5.82
C VAL A 163 8.75 -3.81 5.41
N ALA A 164 9.20 -3.49 4.19
CA ALA A 164 10.60 -3.59 3.82
C ALA A 164 11.24 -2.22 3.87
N GLY A 165 12.51 -2.18 4.28
CA GLY A 165 13.30 -0.96 4.36
C GLY A 165 14.30 -1.03 5.52
N GLU A 166 14.36 0.04 6.31
CA GLU A 166 15.25 0.14 7.46
C GLU A 166 14.43 0.11 8.75
N ILE A 167 14.38 -1.06 9.39
CA ILE A 167 13.63 -1.28 10.62
C ILE A 167 14.60 -1.39 11.80
N VAL A 168 14.42 -0.59 12.84
CA VAL A 168 15.24 -0.55 14.05
C VAL A 168 14.34 -0.73 15.26
N PRO A 169 13.89 -1.96 15.54
CA PRO A 169 12.97 -2.22 16.62
C PRO A 169 13.63 -1.94 17.98
N GLN A 170 12.85 -1.55 18.97
CA GLN A 170 13.36 -1.26 20.32
C GLN A 170 14.09 -2.47 20.93
N PHE A 171 13.59 -3.69 20.70
CA PHE A 171 14.22 -4.92 21.17
C PHE A 171 15.57 -5.21 20.49
N GLY A 172 15.82 -4.63 19.32
CA GLY A 172 17.05 -4.83 18.56
C GLY A 172 18.23 -4.02 19.09
N HIS A 173 18.04 -3.16 20.10
CA HIS A 173 19.09 -2.32 20.67
C HIS A 173 19.90 -1.53 19.62
N GLY A 174 19.23 -1.03 18.58
CA GLY A 174 19.87 -0.27 17.49
C GLY A 174 20.31 -1.11 16.29
N VAL A 175 20.10 -2.43 16.31
CA VAL A 175 20.27 -3.29 15.13
C VAL A 175 19.22 -2.95 14.08
N THR A 176 19.69 -2.86 12.84
CA THR A 176 18.86 -2.64 11.65
C THR A 176 18.46 -3.97 11.01
N PHE A 177 17.20 -4.04 10.61
CA PHE A 177 16.59 -5.14 9.88
C PHE A 177 16.05 -4.67 8.52
N ASN A 178 16.15 -5.55 7.53
CA ASN A 178 15.70 -5.31 6.15
C ASN A 178 14.18 -5.27 6.03
N TRP A 179 13.47 -5.97 6.93
CA TRP A 179 12.02 -5.96 6.96
C TRP A 179 11.48 -6.20 8.37
N GLY A 180 10.23 -5.80 8.57
CA GLY A 180 9.45 -6.02 9.78
C GLY A 180 8.00 -6.36 9.46
N VAL A 181 7.36 -7.20 10.28
CA VAL A 181 5.94 -7.51 10.25
C VAL A 181 5.35 -7.04 11.57
N PHE A 182 4.40 -6.12 11.47
CA PHE A 182 3.63 -5.59 12.58
C PHE A 182 2.28 -6.28 12.62
N GLU A 183 1.93 -6.78 13.79
CA GLU A 183 0.62 -7.38 14.05
C GLU A 183 -0.23 -6.32 14.75
N ILE A 184 -1.40 -6.04 14.18
CA ILE A 184 -2.28 -4.98 14.66
C ILE A 184 -3.67 -5.57 14.89
N ASP A 185 -4.20 -5.42 16.09
CA ASP A 185 -5.56 -5.86 16.41
C ASP A 185 -6.57 -5.11 15.52
N GLY A 186 -7.36 -5.85 14.75
CA GLY A 186 -8.34 -5.29 13.82
C GLY A 186 -9.53 -4.63 14.52
N THR A 187 -9.69 -4.84 15.83
CA THR A 187 -10.79 -4.32 16.65
C THR A 187 -10.51 -2.91 17.16
N ASP A 188 -9.32 -2.65 17.71
CA ASP A 188 -8.97 -1.38 18.35
C ASP A 188 -7.75 -0.67 17.72
N GLY A 189 -7.01 -1.35 16.84
CA GLY A 189 -5.82 -0.83 16.17
C GLY A 189 -4.56 -0.82 17.01
N GLY A 190 -4.55 -1.52 18.15
CA GLY A 190 -3.36 -1.72 18.96
C GLY A 190 -2.32 -2.58 18.24
N ILE A 191 -1.07 -2.12 18.20
CA ILE A 191 0.05 -2.94 17.71
C ILE A 191 0.41 -3.94 18.81
N THR A 192 0.24 -5.23 18.52
CA THR A 192 0.39 -6.30 19.51
C THR A 192 1.77 -6.93 19.49
N SER A 193 2.44 -6.91 18.34
CA SER A 193 3.74 -7.54 18.14
C SER A 193 4.48 -6.93 16.95
N LEU A 194 5.79 -7.15 16.94
CA LEU A 194 6.69 -6.84 15.84
C LEU A 194 7.70 -7.98 15.69
N THR A 195 7.73 -8.58 14.51
CA THR A 195 8.80 -9.48 14.08
C THR A 195 9.68 -8.76 13.06
N ALA A 196 11.01 -8.77 13.22
CA ALA A 196 11.95 -8.19 12.26
C ALA A 196 13.09 -9.15 11.94
N ARG A 197 13.48 -9.27 10.65
CA ARG A 197 14.55 -10.18 10.21
C ARG A 197 15.38 -9.61 9.06
N ASN A 198 16.50 -10.28 8.80
CA ASN A 198 17.49 -9.97 7.77
C ASN A 198 17.69 -11.11 6.76
N ASP A 199 16.81 -12.11 6.77
CA ASP A 199 16.86 -13.31 5.91
C ASP A 199 16.42 -13.07 4.46
N GLY A 200 16.07 -11.83 4.10
CA GLY A 200 15.71 -11.43 2.76
C GLY A 200 15.35 -9.94 2.67
N PRO A 201 14.93 -9.46 1.49
CA PRO A 201 14.44 -8.10 1.30
C PRO A 201 12.94 -7.93 1.64
N TRP A 202 12.20 -9.02 1.83
CA TRP A 202 10.75 -9.04 2.06
C TRP A 202 10.35 -10.31 2.84
N PRO A 203 9.35 -10.26 3.74
CA PRO A 203 8.82 -11.46 4.38
C PRO A 203 8.02 -12.31 3.39
N ALA A 204 8.65 -13.35 2.85
CA ALA A 204 8.03 -14.26 1.87
C ALA A 204 6.75 -14.94 2.40
N LEU A 205 6.62 -15.09 3.73
CA LEU A 205 5.41 -15.63 4.35
C LEU A 205 4.17 -14.81 4.01
N LEU A 206 4.31 -13.49 3.86
CA LEU A 206 3.19 -12.58 3.65
C LEU A 206 2.49 -12.91 2.34
N ASP A 207 3.23 -13.28 1.29
CA ASP A 207 2.68 -13.59 -0.03
C ASP A 207 1.71 -14.79 0.03
N ALA A 208 1.94 -15.73 0.97
CA ALA A 208 1.12 -16.92 1.16
C ALA A 208 -0.09 -16.72 2.10
N LEU A 209 -0.13 -15.63 2.88
CA LEU A 209 -1.23 -15.39 3.82
C LEU A 209 -2.55 -15.06 3.11
N PRO A 210 -3.70 -15.46 3.70
CA PRO A 210 -5.01 -15.01 3.24
C PRO A 210 -5.14 -13.49 3.39
N ASP A 211 -6.02 -12.89 2.59
CA ASP A 211 -6.38 -11.47 2.69
C ASP A 211 -7.89 -11.32 2.54
N HIS A 212 -8.56 -11.20 3.68
CA HIS A 212 -10.00 -11.07 3.77
C HIS A 212 -10.44 -9.65 3.44
N PRO A 213 -11.57 -9.46 2.75
CA PRO A 213 -12.15 -8.13 2.66
C PRO A 213 -12.61 -7.67 4.04
N ALA A 214 -12.34 -6.42 4.39
CA ALA A 214 -12.95 -5.80 5.56
C ALA A 214 -14.45 -5.59 5.28
N ALA A 215 -15.31 -6.03 6.20
CA ALA A 215 -16.70 -5.59 6.18
C ALA A 215 -16.74 -4.12 6.58
N ALA A 216 -17.48 -3.30 5.83
CA ALA A 216 -17.74 -1.93 6.22
C ALA A 216 -18.50 -1.93 7.57
N PRO A 217 -18.16 -1.02 8.51
CA PRO A 217 -18.88 -0.87 9.76
C PRO A 217 -20.33 -0.39 9.55
#